data_AF-A0A1H2XG17-F1
#
_entry.id   AF-A0A1H2XG17-F1
#
_cell.length_a   1.000
_cell.length_b   1.000
_cell.length_c   1.000
_cell.angle_alpha   90.00
_cell.angle_beta   90.00
_cell.angle_gamma   90.00
#
_symmetry.space_group_name_H-M   'P 1'
#
loop_
_entity.id
_entity.type
_entity.pdbx_description
1 polymer ?
#
loop_
_entity_poly.entity_id
_entity_poly.type
_entity_poly.pdbx_seq_one_letter_code
_entity_poly.pdbx_strand_id
1 'polypeptide(L)'
;MRKLVVTENSTVDGVIDMAGGWFDPRDNEVDRSDITAALTEQREAADALLVGRNTFVDFRDFWRKQTDDTTGVSDYLNAVDKYVVSSTLTEPGWQNSTVLRGPLVDEVEALKAAPAGTSSQRAASGSSTR
;
A
#
# COMPACT_ATOMS: atom_id res chain seq x y z
N MET A 1 -16.68 -10.51 4.04
CA MET A 1 -15.91 -9.40 4.61
C MET A 1 -14.44 -9.60 4.30
N ARG A 2 -13.76 -8.53 3.85
CA ARG A 2 -12.31 -8.58 3.60
C ARG A 2 -11.53 -8.66 4.92
N LYS A 3 -10.36 -9.30 4.89
CA LYS A 3 -9.43 -9.31 6.01
C LYS A 3 -8.50 -8.10 5.89
N LEU A 4 -8.16 -7.49 7.03
CA LEU A 4 -7.05 -6.54 7.10
C LEU A 4 -5.83 -7.35 7.53
N VAL A 5 -4.80 -7.37 6.68
CA VAL A 5 -3.54 -8.08 6.91
C VAL A 5 -2.43 -7.06 6.95
N VAL A 6 -1.52 -7.19 7.92
CA VAL A 6 -0.32 -6.36 8.03
C VAL A 6 0.86 -7.20 7.59
N THR A 7 1.54 -6.75 6.55
CA THR A 7 2.81 -7.30 6.09
C THR A 7 3.87 -6.21 6.24
N GLU A 8 4.87 -6.47 7.06
CA GLU A 8 5.97 -5.54 7.29
C GLU A 8 7.28 -6.28 7.53
N ASN A 9 8.40 -5.65 7.18
CA ASN A 9 9.72 -6.06 7.64
C ASN A 9 10.06 -5.25 8.89
N SER A 10 10.72 -5.88 9.85
CA SER A 10 11.22 -5.21 11.04
C SER A 10 12.55 -5.78 11.47
N THR A 11 13.34 -4.97 12.16
CA THR A 11 14.48 -5.45 12.94
C THR A 11 13.99 -6.15 14.23
N VAL A 12 14.85 -6.94 14.86
CA VAL A 12 14.52 -7.67 16.10
C VAL A 12 14.15 -6.72 17.25
N ASP A 13 14.70 -5.51 17.25
CA ASP A 13 14.40 -4.45 18.22
C ASP A 13 13.25 -3.52 17.79
N GLY A 14 12.54 -3.85 16.70
CA GLY A 14 11.27 -3.23 16.33
C GLY A 14 11.36 -2.00 15.42
N VAL A 15 12.48 -1.79 14.73
CA VAL A 15 12.60 -0.73 13.73
C VAL A 15 11.97 -1.18 12.42
N ILE A 16 11.01 -0.40 11.92
CA ILE A 16 10.26 -0.67 10.66
C ILE A 16 10.62 0.32 9.54
N ASP A 17 11.28 1.41 9.90
CA ASP A 17 11.71 2.48 9.00
C ASP A 17 13.00 2.06 8.30
N MET A 18 13.12 2.32 6.99
CA MET A 18 14.30 1.97 6.20
C MET A 18 15.54 2.84 6.49
N ALA A 19 15.41 3.87 7.33
CA ALA A 19 16.53 4.67 7.80
C ALA A 19 17.53 3.77 8.54
N GLY A 20 18.75 3.72 8.02
CA GLY A 20 19.83 2.89 8.57
C GLY A 20 20.29 1.77 7.65
N GLY A 21 19.66 1.56 6.48
CA GLY A 21 20.18 0.66 5.44
C GLY A 21 20.16 -0.82 5.82
N TRP A 22 19.41 -1.20 6.85
CA TRP A 22 19.24 -2.59 7.27
C TRP A 22 18.35 -3.40 6.31
N PHE A 23 17.62 -2.73 5.42
CA PHE A 23 16.77 -3.34 4.42
C PHE A 23 16.86 -2.59 3.09
N ASP A 24 17.27 -3.29 2.03
CA ASP A 24 17.11 -2.87 0.64
C ASP A 24 16.31 -3.96 -0.09
N PRO A 25 15.16 -3.63 -0.73
CA PRO A 25 14.38 -4.60 -1.49
C PRO A 25 15.11 -5.16 -2.73
N ARG A 26 16.24 -4.56 -3.14
CA ARG A 26 17.07 -5.00 -4.26
C ARG A 26 18.25 -5.86 -3.84
N ASP A 27 18.51 -5.96 -2.54
CA ASP A 27 19.62 -6.75 -2.03
C ASP A 27 19.40 -8.23 -2.32
N ASN A 28 20.37 -8.82 -3.00
CA ASN A 28 20.44 -10.22 -3.41
C ASN A 28 21.72 -10.91 -2.89
N GLU A 29 22.42 -10.31 -1.93
CA GLU A 29 23.63 -10.89 -1.32
C GLU A 29 23.30 -12.07 -0.37
N VAL A 30 22.06 -12.15 0.11
CA VAL A 30 21.55 -13.22 0.96
C VAL A 30 20.44 -13.98 0.23
N ASP A 31 20.34 -15.29 0.44
CA ASP A 31 19.19 -16.06 -0.04
C ASP A 31 17.91 -15.59 0.66
N ARG A 32 16.97 -15.09 -0.13
CA ARG A 32 15.66 -14.59 0.32
C ARG A 32 14.50 -15.34 -0.33
N SER A 33 14.75 -16.51 -0.92
CA SER A 33 13.75 -17.28 -1.66
C SER A 33 12.47 -17.55 -0.85
N ASP A 34 12.61 -17.94 0.41
CA ASP A 34 11.48 -18.16 1.32
C ASP A 34 10.67 -16.87 1.60
N ILE A 35 11.37 -15.74 1.77
CA ILE A 35 10.73 -14.43 1.98
C ILE A 35 9.98 -14.02 0.72
N THR A 36 10.60 -14.17 -0.46
CA THR A 36 9.99 -13.86 -1.75
C THR A 36 8.75 -14.73 -2.01
N ALA A 37 8.79 -16.01 -1.65
CA ALA A 37 7.63 -16.91 -1.76
C ALA A 37 6.48 -16.45 -0.86
N ALA A 38 6.75 -16.14 0.42
CA ALA A 38 5.75 -15.64 1.35
C ALA A 38 5.13 -14.31 0.91
N LEU A 39 5.96 -13.37 0.44
CA LEU A 39 5.47 -12.09 -0.09
C LEU A 39 4.64 -12.26 -1.36
N THR A 40 4.94 -13.28 -2.17
CA THR A 40 4.14 -13.60 -3.37
C THR A 40 2.77 -14.14 -3.00
N GLU A 41 2.70 -15.12 -2.09
CA GLU A 41 1.43 -15.65 -1.58
C GLU A 41 0.54 -14.54 -0.99
N GLN A 42 1.14 -13.65 -0.19
CA GLN A 42 0.41 -12.53 0.42
C GLN A 42 -0.15 -11.55 -0.61
N ARG A 43 0.64 -11.22 -1.66
CA ARG A 43 0.19 -10.33 -2.74
C ARG A 43 -0.92 -10.97 -3.57
N GLU A 44 -0.80 -12.24 -3.92
CA GLU A 44 -1.83 -12.96 -4.68
C GLU A 44 -3.16 -13.04 -3.93
N ALA A 45 -3.12 -13.07 -2.59
CA ALA A 45 -4.30 -13.04 -1.73
C ALA A 45 -4.88 -11.64 -1.48
N ALA A 46 -4.21 -10.56 -1.92
CA ALA A 46 -4.57 -9.17 -1.61
C ALA A 46 -5.05 -8.41 -2.84
N ASP A 47 -6.24 -7.81 -2.76
CA ASP A 47 -6.82 -7.00 -3.87
C ASP A 47 -6.63 -5.49 -3.70
N ALA A 48 -6.09 -5.06 -2.55
CA ALA A 48 -5.91 -3.66 -2.20
C ALA A 48 -4.70 -3.43 -1.28
N LEU A 49 -4.11 -2.24 -1.40
CA LEU A 49 -3.07 -1.72 -0.51
C LEU A 49 -3.65 -0.57 0.33
N LEU A 50 -3.50 -0.63 1.65
CA LEU A 50 -3.85 0.47 2.56
C LEU A 50 -2.60 0.97 3.26
N VAL A 51 -2.27 2.25 3.09
CA VAL A 51 -1.05 2.86 3.64
C VAL A 51 -1.27 4.30 4.11
N GLY A 52 -0.36 4.78 4.97
CA GLY A 52 -0.26 6.20 5.29
C GLY A 52 0.45 6.99 4.17
N ARG A 53 0.39 8.32 4.26
CA ARG A 53 0.99 9.24 3.28
C ARG A 53 2.47 8.97 2.99
N ASN A 54 3.31 8.82 4.03
CA ASN A 54 4.76 8.74 3.83
C ASN A 54 5.13 7.47 3.06
N THR A 55 4.67 6.30 3.54
CA THR A 55 4.85 5.02 2.85
C THR A 55 4.34 5.05 1.42
N PHE A 56 3.18 5.68 1.17
CA PHE A 56 2.65 5.82 -0.19
C PHE A 56 3.59 6.62 -1.10
N VAL A 57 4.12 7.74 -0.61
CA VAL A 57 5.05 8.60 -1.37
C VAL A 57 6.34 7.85 -1.65
N ASP A 58 6.91 7.17 -0.65
CA ASP A 58 8.14 6.38 -0.81
C ASP A 58 7.94 5.25 -1.82
N PHE A 59 6.81 4.53 -1.73
CA PHE A 59 6.48 3.47 -2.67
C PHE A 59 6.29 4.02 -4.09
N ARG A 60 5.53 5.11 -4.23
CA ARG A 60 5.30 5.75 -5.53
C ARG A 60 6.62 6.19 -6.17
N ASP A 61 7.51 6.79 -5.40
CA ASP A 61 8.73 7.41 -5.92
C ASP A 61 9.82 6.38 -6.20
N PHE A 62 9.76 5.20 -5.57
CA PHE A 62 10.61 4.05 -5.85
C PHE A 62 10.03 3.14 -6.93
N TRP A 63 8.89 2.49 -6.68
CA TRP A 63 8.36 1.40 -7.52
C TRP A 63 7.97 1.82 -8.92
N ARG A 64 7.53 3.07 -9.13
CA ARG A 64 7.21 3.57 -10.50
C ARG A 64 8.43 3.65 -11.41
N LYS A 65 9.65 3.60 -10.87
CA LYS A 65 10.90 3.66 -11.63
C LYS A 65 11.47 2.27 -11.93
N GLN A 66 10.90 1.22 -11.36
CA GLN A 66 11.44 -0.14 -11.47
C GLN A 66 10.91 -0.80 -12.74
N THR A 67 11.71 -0.77 -13.82
CA THR A 67 11.35 -1.34 -15.13
C THR A 67 11.66 -2.82 -15.28
N ASP A 68 12.62 -3.33 -14.51
CA ASP A 68 13.14 -4.71 -14.59
C ASP A 68 12.94 -5.46 -13.27
N ASP A 69 11.80 -5.21 -12.61
CA ASP A 69 11.45 -5.87 -11.36
C ASP A 69 11.10 -7.35 -11.59
N THR A 70 11.96 -8.24 -11.12
CA THR A 70 11.77 -9.69 -11.19
C THR A 70 10.97 -10.24 -10.00
N THR A 71 10.69 -9.43 -8.98
CA THR A 71 9.94 -9.83 -7.79
C THR A 71 8.42 -9.81 -8.01
N GLY A 72 7.97 -9.12 -9.07
CA GLY A 72 6.56 -8.92 -9.40
C GLY A 72 5.84 -7.91 -8.50
N VAL A 73 6.56 -7.22 -7.62
CA VAL A 73 5.98 -6.22 -6.72
C VAL A 73 5.49 -5.00 -7.51
N SER A 74 6.25 -4.54 -8.51
CA SER A 74 5.82 -3.48 -9.43
C SER A 74 4.49 -3.80 -10.11
N ASP A 75 4.33 -5.01 -10.63
CA ASP A 75 3.12 -5.44 -11.33
C ASP A 75 1.91 -5.47 -10.39
N TYR A 76 2.09 -6.04 -9.20
CA TYR A 76 1.07 -6.03 -8.15
C TYR A 76 0.65 -4.61 -7.81
N LEU A 77 1.61 -3.73 -7.49
CA LEU A 77 1.33 -2.34 -7.15
C LEU A 77 0.70 -1.58 -8.31
N ASN A 78 1.00 -1.93 -9.56
CA ASN A 78 0.35 -1.30 -10.71
C ASN A 78 -1.11 -1.74 -10.89
N ALA A 79 -1.47 -2.95 -10.44
CA ALA A 79 -2.81 -3.51 -10.58
C ALA A 79 -3.77 -3.13 -9.43
N VAL A 80 -3.32 -3.18 -8.17
CA VAL A 80 -4.23 -3.05 -7.01
C VAL A 80 -4.76 -1.65 -6.77
N ASP A 81 -5.95 -1.59 -6.15
CA ASP A 81 -6.49 -0.38 -5.53
C ASP A 81 -5.57 0.06 -4.37
N LYS A 82 -5.25 1.36 -4.30
CA LYS A 82 -4.42 1.97 -3.26
C LYS A 82 -5.25 2.95 -2.47
N TYR A 83 -5.36 2.71 -1.18
CA TYR A 83 -6.04 3.57 -0.23
C TYR A 83 -5.02 4.28 0.64
N VAL A 84 -5.00 5.60 0.58
CA VAL A 84 -4.02 6.43 1.29
C VAL A 84 -4.70 7.22 2.38
N VAL A 85 -4.42 6.88 3.63
CA VAL A 85 -4.94 7.64 4.77
C VAL A 85 -4.08 8.90 4.92
N SER A 86 -4.67 10.07 4.66
CA SER A 86 -3.94 11.34 4.73
C SER A 86 -4.87 12.54 4.78
N SER A 87 -4.59 13.48 5.68
CA SER A 87 -5.25 14.80 5.73
C SER A 87 -4.62 15.84 4.81
N THR A 88 -3.44 15.55 4.24
CA THR A 88 -2.59 16.55 3.56
C THR A 88 -2.26 16.20 2.12
N LEU A 89 -2.37 14.92 1.73
CA LEU A 89 -2.14 14.50 0.36
C LEU A 89 -3.36 14.88 -0.47
N THR A 90 -3.19 15.77 -1.43
CA THR A 90 -4.26 16.22 -2.34
C THR A 90 -4.24 15.40 -3.63
N GLU A 91 -3.09 15.33 -4.29
CA GLU A 91 -2.88 14.65 -5.56
C GLU A 91 -1.96 13.42 -5.37
N PRO A 92 -2.49 12.19 -5.48
CA PRO A 92 -1.68 10.99 -5.28
C PRO A 92 -0.56 10.81 -6.32
N GLY A 93 -0.81 11.17 -7.58
CA GLY A 93 0.18 11.02 -8.66
C GLY A 93 0.56 9.56 -8.96
N TRP A 94 -0.29 8.60 -8.61
CA TRP A 94 -0.14 7.18 -8.90
C TRP A 94 -1.50 6.56 -9.23
N GLN A 95 -1.59 5.66 -10.22
CA GLN A 95 -2.86 5.09 -10.64
C GLN A 95 -3.53 4.25 -9.55
N ASN A 96 -4.85 4.11 -9.67
CA ASN A 96 -5.72 3.35 -8.75
C ASN A 96 -5.62 3.86 -7.30
N SER A 97 -5.38 5.16 -7.09
CA SER A 97 -5.20 5.72 -5.75
C SER A 97 -6.39 6.55 -5.27
N THR A 98 -6.89 6.25 -4.08
CA THR A 98 -7.94 6.99 -3.37
C THR A 98 -7.40 7.51 -2.04
N VAL A 99 -7.52 8.81 -1.80
CA VAL A 99 -7.15 9.40 -0.50
C VAL A 99 -8.33 9.36 0.45
N LEU A 100 -8.16 8.64 1.56
CA LEU A 100 -9.13 8.56 2.65
C LEU A 100 -8.86 9.69 3.65
N ARG A 101 -9.93 10.41 4.01
CA ARG A 101 -9.86 11.62 4.86
C ARG A 101 -10.78 11.57 6.08
N GLY A 102 -11.69 10.60 6.13
CA GLY A 102 -12.57 10.40 7.28
C GLY A 102 -11.85 9.81 8.49
N PRO A 103 -12.60 9.57 9.58
CA PRO A 103 -12.12 8.81 10.72
C PRO A 103 -11.59 7.44 10.27
N LEU A 104 -10.37 7.09 10.68
CA LEU A 104 -9.67 5.90 10.20
C LEU A 104 -10.48 4.61 10.37
N VAL A 105 -11.09 4.42 11.54
CA VAL A 105 -11.85 3.20 11.86
C VAL A 105 -13.02 3.06 10.89
N ASP A 106 -13.80 4.11 10.70
CA ASP A 106 -14.97 4.13 9.81
C ASP A 106 -14.59 3.83 8.36
N GLU A 107 -13.50 4.43 7.87
CA GLU A 107 -13.00 4.21 6.51
C GLU A 107 -12.56 2.75 6.32
N VAL A 108 -11.84 2.17 7.27
CA VAL A 108 -11.39 0.77 7.21
C VAL A 108 -12.55 -0.21 7.31
N GLU A 109 -13.54 0.06 8.17
CA GLU A 109 -14.74 -0.76 8.27
C GLU A 109 -15.54 -0.75 6.96
N ALA A 110 -15.70 0.42 6.33
CA ALA A 110 -16.34 0.54 5.03
C ALA A 110 -15.60 -0.25 3.94
N LEU A 111 -14.27 -0.18 3.91
CA LEU A 111 -13.45 -0.97 2.97
C LEU A 111 -13.62 -2.48 3.18
N LYS A 112 -13.66 -2.95 4.43
CA LYS A 112 -13.85 -4.37 4.74
C LYS A 112 -15.23 -4.90 4.36
N ALA A 113 -16.24 -4.04 4.38
CA ALA A 113 -17.61 -4.35 4.00
C ALA A 113 -17.84 -4.33 2.48
N ALA A 114 -17.04 -3.57 1.71
CA ALA A 114 -17.21 -3.42 0.28
C ALA A 114 -16.87 -4.73 -0.50
N PRO A 115 -17.62 -5.06 -1.57
CA PRO A 115 -17.26 -6.15 -2.49
C PRO A 115 -15.86 -5.92 -3.09
N ALA A 116 -15.13 -7.00 -3.36
CA ALA A 116 -13.82 -6.95 -4.04
C ALA A 116 -13.88 -6.09 -5.33
N GLY A 117 -12.85 -5.29 -5.60
CA GLY A 117 -12.79 -4.41 -6.77
C GLY A 117 -13.76 -3.21 -6.77
N THR A 118 -14.48 -2.95 -5.67
CA THR A 118 -15.25 -1.70 -5.54
C THR A 118 -14.31 -0.58 -5.13
N SER A 119 -13.89 0.26 -6.07
CA SER A 119 -13.16 1.49 -5.75
C SER A 119 -14.08 2.42 -4.93
N SER A 120 -13.65 2.81 -3.73
CA SER A 120 -14.43 3.73 -2.88
C SER A 120 -14.51 5.12 -3.53
N GLN A 121 -15.53 5.34 -4.36
CA GLN A 121 -15.92 6.67 -4.85
C GLN A 121 -16.84 7.40 -3.85
N ARG A 122 -16.80 7.07 -2.55
CA ARG A 122 -17.57 7.83 -1.55
C ARG A 122 -16.98 9.24 -1.40
N ALA A 123 -17.58 10.13 -2.17
CA ALA A 123 -17.83 11.54 -1.87
C ALA A 123 -16.61 12.46 -1.67
N ALA A 124 -16.10 12.97 -2.80
CA ALA A 124 -15.77 14.40 -2.89
C ALA A 124 -17.03 15.28 -3.06
N SER A 125 -18.21 14.83 -2.58
CA SER A 125 -19.39 15.68 -2.47
C SER A 125 -19.44 16.29 -1.06
N GLY A 126 -18.43 17.09 -0.74
CA GLY A 126 -18.57 18.13 0.27
C GLY A 126 -19.46 19.20 -0.33
N SER A 127 -20.73 19.20 0.08
CA SER A 127 -21.69 20.26 -0.22
C SER A 127 -21.10 21.61 0.21
N SER A 128 -20.64 22.38 -0.77
CA SER A 128 -20.48 23.82 -0.63
C SER A 128 -21.89 24.41 -0.45
N THR A 129 -22.33 24.54 0.79
CA THR A 129 -23.47 25.39 1.15
C THR A 129 -23.29 25.87 2.59
N ARG A 130 -22.49 26.92 2.78
CA ARG A 130 -22.93 28.30 3.11
C ARG A 130 -21.74 29.10 3.65
#